data_AF-A0A8T3Z9Y8-F1
#
_entry.id   AF-A0A8T3Z9Y8-F1
#
_cell.length_a   1.000
_cell.length_b   1.000
_cell.length_c   1.000
_cell.angle_alpha   90.00
_cell.angle_beta   90.00
_cell.angle_gamma   90.00
#
_symmetry.space_group_name_H-M   'P 1'
#
loop_
_entity.id
_entity.type
_entity.pdbx_description
1 polymer ?
#
loop_
_entity_poly.entity_id
_entity_poly.type
_entity_poly.pdbx_seq_one_letter_code
_entity_poly.pdbx_strand_id
1 'polypeptide(L)' 'ARIFEQLIKSFGSEYTVLLNTNKEELAKVVDEKLVHLLIKNREGTLSIEPGYDGVYGKLAIQEETQKSLSRFLR' A
#
# COMPACT_ATOMS: atom_id res chain seq x y z
N ALA A 1 -10.60 3.95 9.82
CA ALA A 1 -11.62 3.00 10.30
C ALA A 1 -12.46 2.42 9.17
N ARG A 2 -13.17 3.24 8.37
CA ARG A 2 -14.17 2.77 7.39
C ARG A 2 -13.68 1.73 6.37
N ILE A 3 -12.49 1.92 5.77
CA ILE A 3 -11.95 0.98 4.76
C ILE A 3 -11.62 -0.39 5.38
N PHE A 4 -10.98 -0.40 6.54
CA PHE A 4 -10.67 -1.65 7.24
C PHE A 4 -11.95 -2.44 7.52
N GLU A 5 -12.94 -1.82 8.14
CA GLU A 5 -14.22 -2.47 8.43
C GLU A 5 -14.93 -2.97 7.17
N GLN A 6 -14.85 -2.22 6.06
CA GLN A 6 -15.40 -2.67 4.77
C GLN A 6 -14.70 -3.94 4.28
N LEU A 7 -13.37 -3.96 4.29
CA LEU A 7 -12.59 -5.14 3.91
C LEU A 7 -12.92 -6.36 4.78
N ILE A 8 -13.03 -6.17 6.11
CA ILE A 8 -13.41 -7.26 7.02
C ILE A 8 -14.83 -7.73 6.76
N LYS A 9 -15.80 -6.84 6.55
CA LYS A 9 -17.17 -7.22 6.22
C LYS A 9 -17.27 -7.96 4.88
N SER A 10 -16.45 -7.58 3.90
CA SER A 10 -16.44 -8.19 2.57
C SER A 10 -15.72 -9.54 2.53
N PHE A 11 -14.62 -9.70 3.29
CA PHE A 11 -13.69 -10.83 3.14
C PHE A 11 -13.46 -11.65 4.42
N GLY A 12 -14.12 -11.26 5.52
CA GLY A 12 -14.17 -11.98 6.79
C GLY A 12 -13.05 -11.65 7.78
N SER A 13 -11.80 -11.50 7.34
CA SER A 13 -10.67 -11.27 8.25
C SER A 13 -9.47 -10.52 7.66
N GLU A 14 -8.67 -9.92 8.55
CA GLU A 14 -7.27 -9.49 8.37
C GLU A 14 -6.50 -10.39 7.39
N TYR A 15 -6.35 -11.62 7.86
CA TYR A 15 -5.55 -12.65 7.24
C TYR A 15 -6.02 -12.97 5.80
N THR A 16 -7.33 -13.11 5.61
CA THR A 16 -7.89 -13.37 4.27
C THR A 16 -7.57 -12.22 3.31
N VAL A 17 -7.78 -10.97 3.76
CA VAL A 17 -7.52 -9.77 2.96
C VAL A 17 -6.04 -9.65 2.58
N LEU A 18 -5.13 -9.93 3.51
CA LEU A 18 -3.70 -9.78 3.25
C LEU A 18 -3.10 -10.91 2.42
N LEU A 19 -3.67 -12.13 2.44
CA LEU A 19 -3.01 -13.30 1.85
C LEU A 19 -3.81 -13.99 0.73
N ASN A 20 -5.14 -14.04 0.82
CA ASN A 20 -5.94 -14.95 0.00
C ASN A 20 -6.87 -14.23 -1.00
N THR A 21 -7.35 -13.03 -0.70
CA THR A 21 -8.30 -12.31 -1.57
C THR A 21 -7.64 -11.92 -2.89
N ASN A 22 -8.14 -12.35 -4.06
CA ASN A 22 -7.52 -11.99 -5.35
C ASN A 22 -7.64 -10.48 -5.66
N LYS A 23 -6.88 -10.03 -6.68
CA LYS A 23 -6.77 -8.62 -7.07
C LYS A 23 -8.13 -8.05 -7.51
N GLU A 24 -8.89 -8.82 -8.27
CA GLU A 24 -10.16 -8.42 -8.87
C GLU A 24 -11.24 -8.17 -7.80
N GLU A 25 -11.28 -8.99 -6.74
CA GLU A 25 -12.18 -8.80 -5.61
C GLU A 25 -11.78 -7.59 -4.77
N LEU A 26 -10.47 -7.39 -4.51
CA LEU A 26 -9.99 -6.21 -3.79
C LEU A 26 -10.37 -4.91 -4.50
N ALA A 27 -10.24 -4.87 -5.84
CA ALA A 27 -10.58 -3.71 -6.66
C ALA A 27 -12.07 -3.30 -6.64
N LYS A 28 -12.96 -4.17 -6.17
CA LYS A 28 -14.38 -3.83 -5.98
C LYS A 28 -14.64 -3.04 -4.70
N VAL A 29 -13.73 -3.09 -3.73
CA VAL A 29 -13.95 -2.55 -2.38
C VAL A 29 -13.05 -1.35 -2.08
N VAL A 30 -11.84 -1.33 -2.64
CA VAL A 30 -10.84 -0.29 -2.38
C VAL A 30 -10.22 0.25 -3.66
N ASP A 31 -9.57 1.41 -3.56
CA ASP A 31 -8.91 2.05 -4.68
C ASP A 31 -7.72 1.25 -5.22
N GLU A 32 -7.35 1.55 -6.47
CA GLU A 32 -6.26 0.88 -7.18
C GLU A 32 -4.91 1.01 -6.46
N LYS A 33 -4.65 2.14 -5.79
CA LYS A 33 -3.40 2.36 -5.04
C LYS A 33 -3.28 1.33 -3.90
N LEU A 34 -4.36 1.08 -3.17
CA LEU A 34 -4.36 0.11 -2.07
C LEU A 34 -4.31 -1.32 -2.59
N VAL A 35 -5.03 -1.65 -3.66
CA VAL A 35 -4.93 -2.96 -4.33
C VAL A 35 -3.48 -3.22 -4.72
N HIS A 36 -2.83 -2.26 -5.38
CA HIS A 36 -1.44 -2.39 -5.82
C HIS A 36 -0.47 -2.63 -4.67
N LEU A 37 -0.62 -1.88 -3.57
CA LEU A 37 0.21 -2.06 -2.38
C LEU A 37 0.01 -3.44 -1.74
N LEU A 38 -1.23 -3.94 -1.66
CA LEU A 38 -1.52 -5.28 -1.13
C LEU A 38 -0.89 -6.38 -1.99
N ILE A 39 -1.02 -6.28 -3.31
CA ILE A 39 -0.44 -7.26 -4.24
C ILE A 39 1.10 -7.24 -4.17
N LYS A 40 1.72 -6.06 -4.23
CA LYS A 40 3.18 -5.94 -4.07
C LYS A 40 3.69 -6.46 -2.74
N ASN A 41 2.92 -6.29 -1.67
CA ASN A 41 3.26 -6.85 -0.37
C ASN A 41 3.35 -8.39 -0.44
N ARG A 42 2.33 -9.04 -1.02
CA ARG A 42 2.31 -10.50 -1.19
C ARG A 42 3.43 -11.02 -2.08
N GLU A 43 3.78 -10.26 -3.12
CA GLU A 43 4.86 -10.59 -4.03
C GLU A 43 6.25 -10.30 -3.45
N GLY A 44 6.34 -9.59 -2.32
CA GLY A 44 7.62 -9.14 -1.76
C GLY A 44 8.35 -8.10 -2.62
N THR A 45 7.63 -7.37 -3.48
CA THR A 45 8.18 -6.42 -4.46
C THR A 45 8.03 -4.96 -4.04
N LEU A 46 7.65 -4.71 -2.79
CA LEU A 46 7.62 -3.37 -2.21
C LEU A 46 9.04 -2.81 -2.09
N SER A 47 9.21 -1.56 -2.52
CA SER A 47 10.44 -0.82 -2.29
C SER A 47 10.44 -0.29 -0.86
N ILE A 48 11.50 -0.61 -0.11
CA ILE A 48 11.63 -0.29 1.31
C ILE A 48 12.93 0.50 1.49
N GLU A 49 12.82 1.68 2.11
CA GLU A 49 13.95 2.38 2.69
C GLU A 49 14.32 1.67 4.00
N PRO A 50 15.55 1.14 4.12
CA PRO A 50 15.96 0.40 5.30
C PRO A 50 15.95 1.29 6.54
N GLY A 51 15.57 0.70 7.67
CA GLY A 51 15.71 1.32 8.99
C GLY A 51 17.13 1.22 9.53
N TYR A 52 17.45 1.96 10.58
CA TYR A 52 18.74 1.95 11.27
C TYR A 52 18.59 2.42 12.72
N ASP A 53 19.49 2.01 13.63
CA ASP A 53 19.60 2.48 15.01
C ASP A 53 18.28 2.70 15.77
N GLY A 54 17.38 1.71 15.71
CA GLY A 54 16.08 1.76 16.38
C GLY A 54 14.97 2.49 15.60
N VAL A 55 15.26 3.00 14.41
CA VAL A 55 14.29 3.58 13.48
C VAL A 55 13.80 2.50 12.51
N TYR A 56 12.48 2.34 12.41
CA TYR A 56 11.85 1.44 11.44
C TYR A 56 12.10 1.90 9.99
N GLY A 57 12.24 0.91 9.10
CA GLY A 57 12.22 1.16 7.67
C GLY A 57 10.89 1.72 7.19
N LYS A 58 10.88 2.32 6.01
CA LYS A 58 9.69 2.96 5.43
C LYS A 58 9.43 2.41 4.04
N LEU A 59 8.16 2.34 3.67
CA LEU A 59 7.82 2.07 2.28
C LEU A 59 8.21 3.28 1.43
N ALA A 60 9.01 3.04 0.38
CA ALA A 60 9.30 4.02 -0.65
C ALA A 60 8.08 4.13 -1.59
N ILE A 61 7.00 4.73 -1.08
CA ILE A 61 5.81 5.00 -1.88
C ILE A 61 6.12 6.25 -2.70
N GLN A 62 6.31 6.05 -4.01
CA GLN A 62 6.33 7.17 -4.94
C GLN A 62 4.90 7.73 -4.99
N GLU A 63 4.63 8.76 -4.20
CA GLU A 63 3.54 9.65 -4.55
C GLU A 63 3.98 10.37 -5.82
N GLU A 64 3.12 10.42 -6.84
CA GLU A 64 3.24 11.39 -7.92
C GLU A 64 3.02 12.81 -7.35
N THR A 65 3.83 13.20 -6.37
CA THR A 65 3.91 14.60 -5.96
C THR A 65 4.56 15.30 -7.14
N GLN A 66 3.80 16.16 -7.83
CA GLN A 66 4.36 17.11 -8.79
C GLN A 66 5.69 17.60 -8.24
N LYS A 67 6.79 17.26 -8.92
CA LYS A 67 8.09 17.87 -8.67
C LYS A 67 7.90 19.35 -8.92
N SER A 68 7.58 20.12 -7.87
CA SER A 68 7.63 21.56 -7.92
C SER A 68 9.04 21.90 -8.40
N LEU A 69 9.12 22.49 -9.59
CA LEU A 69 10.33 22.95 -10.27
C LEU A 69 11.12 23.98 -9.43
N SER A 70 10.61 24.38 -8.26
CA SER A 70 11.24 25.29 -7.30
C SER A 70 12.63 24.82 -6.84
N ARG A 71 12.94 23.53 -6.91
CA ARG A 71 14.28 23.00 -6.58
C ARG A 71 15.32 23.15 -7.69
N PHE A 72 14.90 23.43 -8.93
CA PHE A 72 15.78 23.61 -10.09
C PHE A 72 16.02 25.09 -10.45
N LEU A 73 15.38 26.03 -9.75
CA LEU A 73 15.50 27.47 -9.99
C LEU A 73 16.32 28.20 -8.90
N ARG A 74 17.36 27.56 -8.36
CA ARG A 74 18.39 28.25 -7.57
C ARG A 74 19.70 28.31 -8.34
#